data_AF-A0A382KU72-F1
#
_entry.id   AF-A0A382KU72-F1
#
_cell.length_a   1.000
_cell.length_b   1.000
_cell.length_c   1.000
_cell.angle_alpha   90.00
_cell.angle_beta   90.00
_cell.angle_gamma   90.00
#
_symmetry.space_group_name_H-M   'P 1'
#
loop_
_entity.id
_entity.type
_entity.pdbx_description
1 polymer ?
#
loop_
_entity_poly.entity_id
_entity_poly.type
_entity_poly.pdbx_seq_one_letter_code
_entity_poly.pdbx_strand_id
1 'polypeptide(L)'
;MRISKIGLRLGGASLHHSLHEYNEYSFGKGWTLVKGASGSGKTAIVNAISSVFECTNFISTYSYDLLFSDGGEIILDFYQDNSKVTVTKKWEGSDAPASQIYANGGFEESAIIVKPFITSLPHYSRNYSEHEIACIESLTQENPLVLEEVNSGLRRVGMYFQIELVNSEILFVRPDGRWVNVLATGDRLFARMAILSAIHKHTGAPLIFDDWWVGLSADNFSRFFKYLAMVKEECPEGQFIFTIFDYSDDLFLTRLLQPDSRYGIEDYIENVVTLPLIKKDDE
;
A
#
# COMPACT_ATOMS: atom_id res chain seq x y z
N MET A 1 9.65 10.21 -1.41
CA MET A 1 8.49 10.62 -2.24
C MET A 1 7.23 10.55 -1.38
N ARG A 2 6.19 11.34 -1.66
CA ARG A 2 4.95 11.38 -0.84
C ARG A 2 3.72 11.70 -1.68
N ILE A 3 2.71 10.84 -1.67
CA ILE A 3 1.41 11.10 -2.30
C ILE A 3 0.64 12.08 -1.41
N SER A 4 0.13 13.18 -1.97
CA SER A 4 -0.52 14.23 -1.19
C SER A 4 -2.02 14.33 -1.43
N LYS A 5 -2.47 14.06 -2.66
CA LYS A 5 -3.88 14.15 -3.03
C LYS A 5 -4.15 13.25 -4.21
N ILE A 6 -5.34 12.67 -4.23
CA ILE A 6 -5.90 12.04 -5.42
C ILE A 6 -7.29 12.62 -5.67
N GLY A 7 -7.52 13.09 -6.88
CA GLY A 7 -8.83 13.36 -7.44
C GLY A 7 -9.18 12.27 -8.43
N LEU A 8 -10.37 11.69 -8.34
CA LEU A 8 -10.77 10.64 -9.27
C LEU A 8 -12.27 10.66 -9.57
N ARG A 9 -12.57 10.39 -10.84
CA ARG A 9 -13.88 10.04 -11.39
C ARG A 9 -13.71 8.80 -12.24
N LEU A 10 -14.43 7.74 -11.93
CA LEU A 10 -14.32 6.43 -12.56
C LEU A 10 -15.70 6.03 -13.10
N GLY A 11 -15.88 6.03 -14.42
CA GLY A 11 -17.19 5.83 -15.05
C GLY A 11 -17.42 4.39 -15.52
N GLY A 12 -18.19 3.56 -14.81
CA GLY A 12 -18.51 2.19 -15.23
C GLY A 12 -19.61 1.52 -14.39
N ALA A 13 -20.21 0.45 -14.94
CA ALA A 13 -21.57 -0.04 -14.67
C ALA A 13 -21.90 -0.62 -13.28
N SER A 14 -20.98 -0.68 -12.31
CA SER A 14 -21.37 -0.99 -10.93
C SER A 14 -21.81 0.29 -10.22
N LEU A 15 -23.12 0.54 -10.21
CA LEU A 15 -23.80 1.65 -9.51
C LEU A 15 -23.59 1.68 -7.98
N HIS A 16 -22.58 0.98 -7.46
CA HIS A 16 -22.38 0.72 -6.04
C HIS A 16 -21.13 1.37 -5.45
N HIS A 17 -20.45 2.27 -6.18
CA HIS A 17 -19.35 3.07 -5.64
C HIS A 17 -19.53 4.58 -5.86
N SER A 18 -19.05 5.37 -4.90
CA SER A 18 -19.21 6.83 -4.86
C SER A 18 -18.40 7.61 -5.90
N LEU A 19 -17.55 6.91 -6.65
CA LEU A 19 -16.55 7.50 -7.55
C LEU A 19 -17.06 7.81 -8.97
N HIS A 20 -18.37 7.75 -9.21
CA HIS A 20 -18.95 8.15 -10.51
C HIS A 20 -18.94 9.68 -10.68
N GLU A 21 -18.97 10.42 -9.57
CA GLU A 21 -18.66 11.85 -9.52
C GLU A 21 -17.19 12.07 -9.20
N TYR A 22 -16.67 13.23 -9.64
CA TYR A 22 -15.30 13.60 -9.32
C TYR A 22 -15.17 13.91 -7.83
N ASN A 23 -14.37 13.12 -7.14
CA ASN A 23 -14.09 13.29 -5.72
C ASN A 23 -12.60 13.47 -5.48
N GLU A 24 -12.25 14.25 -4.46
CA GLU A 24 -10.88 14.51 -4.07
C GLU A 24 -10.60 14.05 -2.63
N TYR A 25 -9.47 13.38 -2.44
CA TYR A 25 -9.03 12.85 -1.17
C TYR A 25 -7.58 13.28 -0.88
N SER A 26 -7.34 13.79 0.32
CA SER A 26 -6.01 14.25 0.75
C SER A 26 -5.35 13.25 1.68
N PHE A 27 -4.06 13.01 1.47
CA PHE A 27 -3.25 12.10 2.28
C PHE A 27 -2.30 12.89 3.20
N GLY A 28 -2.12 12.39 4.43
CA GLY A 28 -1.23 12.95 5.43
C GLY A 28 0.24 12.72 5.10
N LYS A 29 1.13 13.30 5.92
CA LYS A 29 2.59 13.10 5.75
C LYS A 29 3.07 11.74 6.26
N GLY A 30 2.55 11.28 7.39
CA GLY A 30 2.78 9.94 7.89
C GLY A 30 1.66 8.97 7.53
N TRP A 31 1.02 8.41 8.54
CA TRP A 31 0.07 7.33 8.33
C TRP A 31 -1.31 7.88 7.99
N THR A 32 -1.85 7.43 6.87
CA THR A 32 -3.21 7.73 6.45
C THR A 32 -4.06 6.47 6.47
N LEU A 33 -5.17 6.52 7.20
CA LEU A 33 -6.21 5.49 7.15
C LEU A 33 -7.32 5.92 6.16
N VAL A 34 -7.55 5.12 5.13
CA VAL A 34 -8.68 5.24 4.20
C VAL A 34 -9.77 4.27 4.65
N LYS A 35 -10.88 4.81 5.15
CA LYS A 35 -12.03 4.05 5.66
C LYS A 35 -13.31 4.39 4.92
N GLY A 36 -14.28 3.48 4.96
CA GLY A 36 -15.60 3.65 4.34
C GLY A 36 -16.32 2.31 4.27
N ALA A 37 -17.64 2.35 4.11
CA ALA A 37 -18.46 1.12 4.01
C ALA A 37 -18.05 0.24 2.83
N SER A 38 -18.48 -1.03 2.80
CA SER A 38 -18.34 -1.86 1.61
C SER A 38 -18.93 -1.17 0.37
N GLY A 39 -18.26 -1.26 -0.78
CA GLY A 39 -18.63 -0.55 -2.01
C GLY A 39 -18.15 0.91 -2.13
N SER A 40 -17.67 1.55 -1.05
CA SER A 40 -17.24 2.98 -1.09
C SER A 40 -16.03 3.32 -1.99
N GLY A 41 -15.40 2.35 -2.65
CA GLY A 41 -14.30 2.61 -3.60
C GLY A 41 -12.89 2.67 -3.01
N LYS A 42 -12.64 2.13 -1.81
CA LYS A 42 -11.30 2.11 -1.17
C LYS A 42 -10.21 1.48 -2.04
N THR A 43 -10.44 0.26 -2.53
CA THR A 43 -9.52 -0.42 -3.45
C THR A 43 -9.41 0.32 -4.78
N ALA A 44 -10.45 1.03 -5.22
CA ALA A 44 -10.40 1.82 -6.45
C ALA A 44 -9.41 3.00 -6.34
N ILE A 45 -9.25 3.60 -5.15
CA ILE A 45 -8.18 4.59 -4.90
C ILE A 45 -6.81 3.95 -5.08
N VAL A 46 -6.59 2.75 -4.53
CA VAL A 46 -5.29 2.06 -4.65
C VAL A 46 -5.02 1.64 -6.08
N ASN A 47 -6.02 1.15 -6.80
CA ASN A 47 -5.94 0.84 -8.23
C ASN A 47 -5.64 2.09 -9.08
N ALA A 48 -6.23 3.25 -8.74
CA ALA A 48 -5.95 4.50 -9.42
C ALA A 48 -4.48 4.94 -9.20
N ILE A 49 -3.98 4.84 -7.97
CA ILE A 49 -2.56 5.11 -7.66
C ILE A 49 -1.64 4.15 -8.43
N SER A 50 -1.96 2.84 -8.39
CA SER A 50 -1.24 1.80 -9.13
C SER A 50 -1.20 2.08 -10.63
N SER A 51 -2.33 2.48 -11.22
CA SER A 51 -2.47 2.82 -12.64
C SER A 51 -1.65 4.05 -13.03
N VAL A 52 -1.56 5.06 -12.15
CA VAL A 52 -0.76 6.27 -12.39
C VAL A 52 0.73 5.96 -12.41
N PHE A 53 1.21 5.18 -11.44
CA PHE A 53 2.64 4.82 -11.33
C PHE A 53 3.02 3.57 -12.13
N GLU A 54 2.08 2.95 -12.83
CA GLU A 54 2.28 1.69 -13.56
C GLU A 54 2.87 0.61 -12.67
N CYS A 55 2.31 0.43 -11.48
CA CYS A 55 2.69 -0.64 -10.56
C CYS A 55 2.08 -1.96 -11.06
N THR A 56 2.76 -2.60 -12.01
CA THR A 56 2.32 -3.81 -12.74
C THR A 56 1.90 -4.99 -11.85
N ASN A 57 2.29 -5.00 -10.58
CA ASN A 57 2.02 -6.09 -9.63
C ASN A 57 0.74 -5.91 -8.81
N PHE A 58 0.05 -4.77 -8.93
CA PHE A 58 -1.18 -4.46 -8.19
C PHE A 58 -2.39 -4.29 -9.10
N ILE A 59 -2.50 -5.07 -10.18
CA ILE A 59 -3.82 -5.29 -10.76
C ILE A 59 -4.36 -6.50 -10.01
N SER A 60 -5.26 -6.25 -9.07
CA SER A 60 -5.85 -7.32 -8.27
C SER A 60 -6.37 -8.43 -9.19
N THR A 61 -6.43 -9.68 -8.74
CA THR A 61 -7.03 -10.77 -9.54
C THR A 61 -8.48 -10.51 -9.94
N TYR A 62 -9.14 -9.57 -9.27
CA TYR A 62 -10.21 -8.81 -9.90
C TYR A 62 -9.53 -7.81 -10.80
N SER A 63 -9.26 -8.19 -12.05
CA SER A 63 -9.11 -7.20 -13.08
C SER A 63 -10.43 -6.42 -13.10
N TYR A 64 -10.48 -5.39 -12.26
CA TYR A 64 -10.76 -4.09 -12.80
C TYR A 64 -9.61 -3.82 -13.79
N ASP A 65 -9.55 -4.58 -14.90
CA ASP A 65 -9.60 -3.93 -16.19
C ASP A 65 -10.67 -2.91 -15.94
N LEU A 66 -10.17 -1.70 -15.77
CA LEU A 66 -10.89 -0.51 -15.46
C LEU A 66 -11.84 -0.34 -16.66
N LEU A 67 -12.85 -1.21 -16.73
CA LEU A 67 -13.96 -1.30 -17.68
C LEU A 67 -14.86 -0.16 -17.27
N PHE A 68 -14.25 1.01 -17.27
CA PHE A 68 -14.89 2.26 -17.16
C PHE A 68 -15.42 2.51 -18.56
N SER A 69 -16.50 1.82 -18.90
CA SER A 69 -17.15 1.93 -20.20
C SER A 69 -17.41 3.39 -20.59
N ASP A 70 -17.51 4.28 -19.58
CA ASP A 70 -17.93 5.67 -19.74
C ASP A 70 -16.75 6.65 -19.54
N GLY A 71 -15.52 6.14 -19.56
CA GLY A 71 -14.31 6.92 -19.36
C GLY A 71 -14.01 7.23 -17.89
N GLY A 72 -13.01 8.09 -17.66
CA GLY A 72 -12.63 8.47 -16.32
C GLY A 72 -11.54 9.52 -16.28
N GLU A 73 -11.23 9.95 -15.07
CA GLU A 73 -10.27 10.99 -14.77
C GLU A 73 -9.59 10.67 -13.44
N ILE A 74 -8.26 10.66 -13.44
CA ILE A 74 -7.43 10.54 -12.25
C ILE A 74 -6.46 11.73 -12.27
N ILE A 75 -6.41 12.46 -11.18
CA ILE A 75 -5.45 13.54 -10.92
C ILE A 75 -4.72 13.18 -9.64
N LEU A 76 -3.43 12.91 -9.71
CA LEU A 76 -2.61 12.53 -8.57
C LEU A 76 -1.54 13.57 -8.29
N ASP A 77 -1.60 14.20 -7.11
CA ASP A 77 -0.55 15.10 -6.65
C ASP A 77 0.39 14.37 -5.69
N PHE A 78 1.69 14.40 -5.96
CA PHE A 78 2.71 13.92 -5.04
C PHE A 78 3.88 14.89 -4.93
N TYR A 79 4.73 14.67 -3.92
CA TYR A 79 5.98 15.40 -3.71
C TYR A 79 7.15 14.44 -3.89
N GLN A 80 8.13 14.85 -4.69
CA GLN A 80 9.43 14.19 -4.81
C GLN A 80 10.50 15.27 -4.77
N ASP A 81 11.52 15.10 -3.93
CA ASP A 81 12.62 16.05 -3.77
C ASP A 81 12.13 17.48 -3.52
N ASN A 82 11.11 17.61 -2.66
CA ASN A 82 10.39 18.86 -2.33
C ASN A 82 9.65 19.54 -3.50
N SER A 83 9.63 18.95 -4.68
CA SER A 83 8.90 19.44 -5.84
C SER A 83 7.51 18.80 -5.91
N LYS A 84 6.48 19.61 -6.16
CA LYS A 84 5.11 19.11 -6.37
C LYS A 84 4.96 18.65 -7.82
N VAL A 85 4.57 17.40 -7.99
CA VAL A 85 4.26 16.79 -9.29
C VAL A 85 2.78 16.45 -9.32
N THR A 86 2.11 16.78 -10.43
CA THR A 86 0.72 16.43 -10.69
C THR A 86 0.68 15.51 -11.90
N VAL A 87 0.07 14.34 -11.76
CA VAL A 87 -0.13 13.42 -12.89
C VAL A 87 -1.60 13.37 -13.22
N THR A 88 -1.92 13.55 -14.49
CA THR A 88 -3.30 13.49 -14.98
C THR A 88 -3.45 12.34 -15.96
N LYS A 89 -4.52 11.57 -15.78
CA LYS A 89 -4.93 10.50 -16.67
C LYS A 89 -6.43 10.66 -16.91
N LYS A 90 -6.80 11.09 -18.11
CA LYS A 90 -8.19 11.34 -18.49
C LYS A 90 -8.51 10.62 -19.80
N TRP A 91 -9.67 9.98 -19.87
CA TRP A 91 -10.07 9.21 -21.03
C TRP A 91 -11.58 9.12 -21.21
N GLU A 92 -11.97 8.80 -22.43
CA GLU A 92 -13.34 8.54 -22.84
C GLU A 92 -13.41 7.10 -23.36
N GLY A 93 -14.44 6.35 -22.98
CA GLY A 93 -14.56 4.93 -23.34
C GLY A 93 -13.71 3.99 -22.48
N SER A 94 -13.51 2.75 -22.95
CA SER A 94 -12.92 1.66 -22.17
C SER A 94 -11.40 1.73 -22.00
N ASP A 95 -10.71 2.50 -22.85
CA ASP A 95 -9.26 2.40 -22.97
C ASP A 95 -8.57 3.52 -22.21
N ALA A 96 -7.89 3.16 -21.11
CA ALA A 96 -7.16 4.12 -20.30
C ALA A 96 -5.79 4.46 -20.96
N PRO A 97 -5.47 5.74 -21.21
CA PRO A 97 -4.23 6.18 -21.85
C PRO A 97 -3.04 6.09 -20.89
N ALA A 98 -1.84 6.28 -21.42
CA ALA A 98 -0.65 6.48 -20.61
C ALA A 98 -0.79 7.70 -19.68
N SER A 99 -0.12 7.65 -18.52
CA SER A 99 -0.11 8.75 -17.56
C SER A 99 0.61 9.98 -18.13
N GLN A 100 0.01 11.17 -18.00
CA GLN A 100 0.64 12.42 -18.40
C GLN A 100 1.13 13.17 -17.16
N ILE A 101 2.45 13.39 -17.06
CA ILE A 101 3.09 14.02 -15.91
C ILE A 101 3.18 15.52 -16.15
N TYR A 102 2.63 16.31 -15.24
CA TYR A 102 2.70 17.76 -15.21
C TYR A 102 3.43 18.19 -13.94
N ALA A 103 4.65 18.69 -14.10
CA ALA A 103 5.39 19.24 -12.97
C ALA A 103 5.20 20.75 -12.88
N ASN A 104 4.60 21.20 -11.77
CA ASN A 104 4.55 22.62 -11.46
C ASN A 104 5.83 22.99 -10.70
N GLY A 105 6.85 23.41 -11.46
CA GLY A 105 8.11 23.93 -10.93
C GLY A 105 9.23 22.90 -10.89
N GLY A 106 10.25 23.13 -11.73
CA GLY A 106 11.62 22.61 -11.59
C GLY A 106 11.86 21.11 -11.73
N PHE A 107 10.83 20.26 -11.74
CA PHE A 107 11.01 18.82 -11.95
C PHE A 107 11.41 18.57 -13.41
N GLU A 108 12.57 17.96 -13.61
CA GLU A 108 13.01 17.55 -14.94
C GLU A 108 12.15 16.39 -15.43
N GLU A 109 11.63 16.45 -16.66
CA GLU A 109 10.82 15.37 -17.27
C GLU A 109 11.58 14.02 -17.31
N SER A 110 12.91 14.04 -17.22
CA SER A 110 13.78 12.87 -17.15
C SER A 110 14.01 12.31 -15.73
N ALA A 111 13.49 12.96 -14.69
CA ALA A 111 13.69 12.49 -13.32
C ALA A 111 12.94 11.18 -13.07
N ILE A 112 13.65 10.18 -12.55
CA ILE A 112 13.07 8.88 -12.20
C ILE A 112 12.09 9.09 -11.04
N ILE A 113 10.80 8.83 -11.27
CA ILE A 113 9.77 8.90 -10.23
C ILE A 113 9.88 7.65 -9.35
N VAL A 114 10.03 7.87 -8.04
CA VAL A 114 9.97 6.79 -7.05
C VAL A 114 8.54 6.26 -7.00
N LYS A 115 8.35 4.98 -7.33
CA LYS A 115 7.03 4.33 -7.32
C LYS A 115 6.67 3.84 -5.92
N PRO A 116 5.39 3.88 -5.51
CA PRO A 116 4.96 3.28 -4.25
C PRO A 116 4.97 1.75 -4.33
N PHE A 117 5.18 1.10 -3.18
CA PHE A 117 4.99 -0.34 -3.04
C PHE A 117 3.60 -0.61 -2.48
N ILE A 118 2.86 -1.50 -3.16
CA ILE A 118 1.48 -1.81 -2.82
C ILE A 118 1.37 -3.29 -2.47
N THR A 119 0.74 -3.59 -1.32
CA THR A 119 0.48 -4.96 -0.88
C THR A 119 -1.00 -5.17 -0.58
N SER A 120 -1.56 -6.32 -0.98
CA SER A 120 -2.90 -6.74 -0.58
C SER A 120 -3.05 -8.25 -0.37
N LEU A 121 -4.12 -8.62 0.33
CA LEU A 121 -4.40 -9.99 0.72
C LEU A 121 -4.49 -11.04 -0.39
N PRO A 122 -5.16 -10.80 -1.54
CA PRO A 122 -5.22 -11.81 -2.59
C PRO A 122 -3.83 -12.21 -3.12
N HIS A 123 -2.80 -11.38 -2.88
CA HIS A 123 -1.43 -11.62 -3.33
C HIS A 123 -0.50 -12.25 -2.28
N TYR A 124 -0.91 -12.53 -1.03
CA TYR A 124 -0.10 -13.37 -0.12
C TYR A 124 -0.03 -14.84 -0.56
N SER A 125 -0.85 -15.20 -1.54
CA SER A 125 -0.90 -16.54 -2.15
C SER A 125 0.19 -16.76 -3.22
N ARG A 126 0.87 -15.70 -3.69
CA ARG A 126 1.90 -15.78 -4.74
C ARG A 126 3.20 -15.15 -4.29
N ASN A 127 4.28 -15.56 -4.93
CA ASN A 127 5.65 -15.10 -4.70
C ASN A 127 5.75 -13.57 -4.61
N TYR A 128 6.81 -13.08 -3.96
CA TYR A 128 7.20 -11.67 -4.04
C TYR A 128 7.23 -11.22 -5.49
N SER A 129 6.82 -9.97 -5.73
CA SER A 129 6.86 -9.43 -7.07
C SER A 129 8.30 -9.24 -7.56
N GLU A 130 8.50 -9.34 -8.88
CA GLU A 130 9.80 -9.12 -9.51
C GLU A 130 10.38 -7.75 -9.13
N HIS A 131 9.52 -6.74 -8.96
CA HIS A 131 9.95 -5.41 -8.54
C HIS A 131 10.42 -5.36 -7.08
N GLU A 132 9.73 -6.04 -6.16
CA GLU A 132 10.17 -6.16 -4.77
C GLU A 132 11.51 -6.87 -4.67
N ILE A 133 11.66 -7.99 -5.39
CA ILE A 133 12.89 -8.79 -5.45
C ILE A 133 14.03 -7.94 -6.03
N ALA A 134 13.85 -7.34 -7.21
CA ALA A 134 14.89 -6.54 -7.85
C ALA A 134 15.32 -5.35 -6.98
N CYS A 135 14.37 -4.72 -6.29
CA CYS A 135 14.69 -3.60 -5.40
C CYS A 135 15.49 -4.04 -4.17
N ILE A 136 15.05 -5.07 -3.45
CA ILE A 136 15.79 -5.55 -2.27
C ILE A 136 17.14 -6.16 -2.66
N GLU A 137 17.23 -6.80 -3.82
CA GLU A 137 18.48 -7.32 -4.37
C GLU A 137 19.47 -6.18 -4.67
N SER A 138 19.03 -5.15 -5.41
CA SER A 138 19.86 -3.96 -5.69
C SER A 138 20.34 -3.29 -4.40
N LEU A 139 19.43 -3.08 -3.44
CA LEU A 139 19.77 -2.47 -2.15
C LEU A 139 20.77 -3.30 -1.36
N THR A 140 20.65 -4.63 -1.40
CA THR A 140 21.56 -5.54 -0.68
C THR A 140 22.92 -5.64 -1.38
N GLN A 141 22.98 -5.51 -2.71
CA GLN A 141 24.23 -5.43 -3.47
C GLN A 141 25.00 -4.14 -3.15
N GLU A 142 24.28 -3.01 -3.03
CA GLU A 142 24.86 -1.72 -2.65
C GLU A 142 25.24 -1.67 -1.16
N ASN A 143 24.41 -2.25 -0.30
CA ASN A 143 24.60 -2.30 1.15
C ASN A 143 24.17 -3.66 1.72
N PRO A 144 25.13 -4.58 1.98
CA PRO A 144 24.83 -5.91 2.52
C PRO A 144 24.11 -5.90 3.87
N LEU A 145 24.22 -4.82 4.65
CA LEU A 145 23.55 -4.70 5.95
C LEU A 145 22.03 -4.56 5.84
N VAL A 146 21.49 -4.23 4.66
CA VAL A 146 20.04 -4.11 4.44
C VAL A 146 19.32 -5.41 4.82
N LEU A 147 19.87 -6.56 4.42
CA LEU A 147 19.27 -7.85 4.74
C LEU A 147 19.43 -8.21 6.23
N GLU A 148 20.53 -7.77 6.87
CA GLU A 148 20.69 -7.90 8.32
C GLU A 148 19.67 -7.06 9.09
N GLU A 149 19.34 -5.86 8.61
CA GLU A 149 18.30 -4.99 9.18
C GLU A 149 16.92 -5.66 9.09
N VAL A 150 16.55 -6.20 7.91
CA VAL A 150 15.32 -6.98 7.71
C VAL A 150 15.23 -8.11 8.74
N ASN A 151 16.29 -8.92 8.84
CA ASN A 151 16.36 -10.05 9.75
C ASN A 151 16.35 -9.64 11.23
N SER A 152 16.98 -8.53 11.56
CA SER A 152 16.94 -7.94 12.90
C SER A 152 15.51 -7.51 13.26
N GLY A 153 14.80 -6.85 12.35
CA GLY A 153 13.40 -6.47 12.51
C GLY A 153 12.49 -7.68 12.77
N LEU A 154 12.64 -8.74 11.98
CA LEU A 154 11.87 -9.99 12.15
C LEU A 154 12.12 -10.64 13.51
N ARG A 155 13.37 -10.66 13.98
CA ARG A 155 13.71 -11.17 15.33
C ARG A 155 13.06 -10.35 16.44
N ARG A 156 13.02 -9.02 16.32
CA ARG A 156 12.41 -8.13 17.32
C ARG A 156 10.91 -8.38 17.50
N VAL A 157 10.22 -8.87 16.47
CA VAL A 157 8.79 -9.25 16.55
C VAL A 157 8.54 -10.73 16.78
N GLY A 158 9.60 -11.48 17.13
CA GLY A 158 9.51 -12.87 17.56
C GLY A 158 9.37 -13.89 16.42
N MET A 159 9.78 -13.55 15.20
CA MET A 159 9.82 -14.52 14.09
C MET A 159 11.01 -15.48 14.25
N TYR A 160 10.76 -16.77 13.99
CA TYR A 160 11.75 -17.85 14.13
C TYR A 160 12.29 -18.32 12.78
N PHE A 161 12.54 -17.38 11.88
CA PHE A 161 13.20 -17.56 10.60
C PHE A 161 13.92 -16.28 10.21
N GLN A 162 14.85 -16.41 9.27
CA GLN A 162 15.52 -15.31 8.58
C GLN A 162 15.21 -15.39 7.08
N ILE A 163 15.38 -14.27 6.41
CA ILE A 163 15.25 -14.08 4.97
C ILE A 163 16.65 -14.15 4.36
N GLU A 164 16.76 -14.93 3.29
CA GLU A 164 17.94 -15.00 2.43
C GLU A 164 17.54 -14.69 0.98
N LEU A 165 18.42 -14.01 0.26
CA LEU A 165 18.27 -13.74 -1.18
C LEU A 165 19.22 -14.66 -1.94
N VAL A 166 18.68 -15.56 -2.75
CA VAL A 166 19.46 -16.54 -3.52
C VAL A 166 18.92 -16.58 -4.94
N ASN A 167 19.76 -16.27 -5.94
CA ASN A 167 19.38 -16.29 -7.36
C ASN A 167 18.07 -15.52 -7.67
N SER A 168 17.93 -14.31 -7.09
CA SER A 168 16.70 -13.51 -7.20
C SER A 168 15.44 -14.21 -6.67
N GLU A 169 15.59 -15.08 -5.68
CA GLU A 169 14.50 -15.65 -4.90
C GLU A 169 14.64 -15.31 -3.43
N ILE A 170 13.50 -15.09 -2.77
CA ILE A 170 13.43 -14.92 -1.32
C ILE A 170 13.19 -16.27 -0.67
N LEU A 171 14.18 -16.71 0.10
CA LEU A 171 14.14 -17.94 0.87
C LEU A 171 13.95 -17.64 2.36
N PHE A 172 13.27 -18.55 3.05
CA PHE A 172 13.08 -18.50 4.49
C PHE A 172 13.90 -19.60 5.14
N VAL A 173 14.79 -19.23 6.06
CA VAL A 173 15.75 -20.15 6.68
C VAL A 173 15.61 -20.10 8.20
N ARG A 174 15.55 -21.27 8.84
CA ARG A 174 15.53 -21.36 10.31
C ARG A 174 16.92 -21.15 10.90
N PRO A 175 17.04 -20.84 12.20
CA PRO A 175 18.34 -20.76 12.88
C PRO A 175 19.18 -22.04 12.81
N ASP A 176 18.55 -23.19 12.56
CA ASP A 176 19.22 -24.49 12.37
C ASP A 176 19.65 -24.76 10.91
N GLY A 177 19.52 -23.78 10.02
CA GLY A 177 19.90 -23.85 8.61
C GLY A 177 18.87 -24.52 7.69
N ARG A 178 17.74 -25.01 8.22
CA ARG A 178 16.71 -25.65 7.39
C ARG A 178 15.81 -24.64 6.70
N TRP A 179 15.47 -24.93 5.45
CA TRP A 179 14.56 -24.12 4.66
C TRP A 179 13.12 -24.27 5.15
N VAL A 180 12.37 -23.18 5.12
CA VAL A 180 10.94 -23.13 5.45
C VAL A 180 10.15 -22.97 4.16
N ASN A 181 9.66 -24.10 3.64
CA ASN A 181 8.92 -24.13 2.38
C ASN A 181 7.51 -23.56 2.50
N VAL A 182 6.96 -23.49 3.73
CA VAL A 182 5.60 -22.98 3.97
C VAL A 182 5.60 -22.15 5.25
N LEU A 183 5.34 -20.85 5.10
CA LEU A 183 4.99 -19.96 6.19
C LEU A 183 3.47 -19.85 6.34
N ALA A 184 3.00 -19.67 7.58
CA ALA A 184 1.62 -19.26 7.84
C ALA A 184 1.33 -17.87 7.26
N THR A 185 0.08 -17.56 6.95
CA THR A 185 -0.32 -16.28 6.32
C THR A 185 0.20 -15.06 7.08
N GLY A 186 0.10 -15.08 8.42
CA GLY A 186 0.63 -13.99 9.26
C GLY A 186 2.15 -13.83 9.13
N ASP A 187 2.90 -14.93 9.22
CA ASP A 187 4.37 -14.91 9.11
C ASP A 187 4.84 -14.43 7.73
N ARG A 188 4.12 -14.79 6.66
CA ARG A 188 4.38 -14.28 5.30
C ARG A 188 4.18 -12.78 5.22
N LEU A 189 3.11 -12.27 5.83
CA LEU A 189 2.88 -10.83 5.90
C LEU A 189 4.05 -10.16 6.62
N PHE A 190 4.46 -10.64 7.79
CA PHE A 190 5.61 -10.08 8.51
C PHE A 190 6.89 -10.07 7.69
N ALA A 191 7.19 -11.17 7.00
CA ALA A 191 8.35 -11.26 6.13
C ALA A 191 8.32 -10.20 5.01
N ARG A 192 7.18 -10.08 4.33
CA ARG A 192 6.99 -9.09 3.26
C ARG A 192 7.05 -7.67 3.80
N MET A 193 6.45 -7.42 4.97
CA MET A 193 6.55 -6.12 5.64
C MET A 193 7.97 -5.74 5.95
N ALA A 194 8.79 -6.69 6.40
CA ALA A 194 10.17 -6.39 6.76
C ALA A 194 10.99 -5.98 5.52
N ILE A 195 10.80 -6.68 4.41
CA ILE A 195 11.40 -6.30 3.12
C ILE A 195 10.89 -4.93 2.65
N LEU A 196 9.57 -4.72 2.62
CA LEU A 196 8.98 -3.46 2.19
C LEU A 196 9.40 -2.28 3.07
N SER A 197 9.55 -2.50 4.38
CA SER A 197 10.00 -1.47 5.32
C SER A 197 11.47 -1.11 5.11
N ALA A 198 12.33 -2.09 4.80
CA ALA A 198 13.69 -1.81 4.40
C ALA A 198 13.74 -1.03 3.08
N ILE A 199 13.00 -1.47 2.06
CA ILE A 199 12.88 -0.74 0.80
C ILE A 199 12.41 0.70 1.04
N HIS A 200 11.35 0.87 1.83
CA HIS A 200 10.82 2.18 2.20
C HIS A 200 11.87 3.08 2.86
N LYS A 201 12.61 2.54 3.84
CA LYS A 201 13.66 3.26 4.56
C LYS A 201 14.77 3.76 3.64
N HIS A 202 15.17 2.95 2.66
CA HIS A 202 16.29 3.26 1.77
C HIS A 202 15.90 4.05 0.51
N THR A 203 14.63 3.97 0.08
CA THR A 203 14.16 4.63 -1.16
C THR A 203 13.21 5.80 -0.91
N GLY A 204 12.63 5.90 0.30
CA GLY A 204 11.55 6.84 0.60
C GLY A 204 10.27 6.59 -0.21
N ALA A 205 10.10 5.39 -0.78
CA ALA A 205 8.90 4.99 -1.52
C ALA A 205 7.72 4.76 -0.57
N PRO A 206 6.55 5.40 -0.76
CA PRO A 206 5.38 5.17 0.09
C PRO A 206 4.95 3.71 0.10
N LEU A 207 4.48 3.23 1.25
CA LEU A 207 3.92 1.89 1.39
C LEU A 207 2.39 1.98 1.47
N ILE A 208 1.71 1.24 0.59
CA ILE A 208 0.25 1.20 0.52
C ILE A 208 -0.23 -0.22 0.83
N PHE A 209 -1.08 -0.33 1.84
CA PHE A 209 -1.63 -1.58 2.34
C PHE A 209 -3.11 -1.63 2.01
N ASP A 210 -3.48 -2.39 0.99
CA ASP A 210 -4.87 -2.57 0.60
C ASP A 210 -5.44 -3.88 1.16
N ASP A 211 -6.50 -3.79 1.94
CA ASP A 211 -7.16 -4.95 2.56
C ASP A 211 -6.20 -5.94 3.25
N TRP A 212 -5.12 -5.43 3.81
CA TRP A 212 -3.95 -6.22 4.24
C TRP A 212 -4.19 -7.09 5.49
N TRP A 213 -5.28 -6.84 6.20
CA TRP A 213 -5.58 -7.36 7.54
C TRP A 213 -6.42 -8.64 7.55
N VAL A 214 -7.12 -8.95 6.46
CA VAL A 214 -8.00 -10.12 6.35
C VAL A 214 -7.20 -11.41 6.63
N GLY A 215 -7.77 -12.32 7.43
CA GLY A 215 -7.10 -13.57 7.79
C GLY A 215 -5.94 -13.44 8.80
N LEU A 216 -5.68 -12.25 9.36
CA LEU A 216 -4.80 -12.11 10.52
C LEU A 216 -5.54 -12.41 11.83
N SER A 217 -4.87 -13.11 12.74
CA SER A 217 -5.32 -13.19 14.14
C SER A 217 -5.10 -11.85 14.84
N ALA A 218 -5.84 -11.62 15.93
CA ALA A 218 -5.67 -10.43 16.77
C ALA A 218 -4.21 -10.24 17.28
N ASP A 219 -3.51 -11.35 17.55
CA ASP A 219 -2.10 -11.31 17.99
C ASP A 219 -1.15 -10.90 16.85
N ASN A 220 -1.36 -11.43 15.65
CA ASN A 220 -0.60 -11.03 14.46
C ASN A 220 -0.87 -9.57 14.12
N PHE A 221 -2.12 -9.13 14.26
CA PHE A 221 -2.48 -7.74 14.06
C PHE A 221 -1.76 -6.79 15.04
N SER A 222 -1.71 -7.13 16.34
CA SER A 222 -0.97 -6.35 17.33
C SER A 222 0.53 -6.29 17.03
N ARG A 223 1.14 -7.43 16.68
CA ARG A 223 2.57 -7.50 16.34
C ARG A 223 2.88 -6.70 15.08
N PHE A 224 1.98 -6.69 14.10
CA PHE A 224 2.10 -5.93 12.87
C PHE A 224 2.19 -4.43 13.14
N PHE A 225 1.31 -3.92 13.99
CA PHE A 225 1.33 -2.49 14.33
C PHE A 225 2.54 -2.11 15.18
N LYS A 226 2.97 -2.96 16.11
CA LYS A 226 4.23 -2.75 16.83
C LYS A 226 5.42 -2.68 15.87
N TYR A 227 5.45 -3.56 14.87
CA TYR A 227 6.49 -3.54 13.85
C TYR A 227 6.48 -2.21 13.08
N LEU A 228 5.31 -1.82 12.56
CA LEU A 228 5.18 -0.59 11.80
C LEU A 228 5.51 0.66 12.62
N ALA A 229 5.10 0.71 13.89
CA ALA A 229 5.46 1.79 14.80
C ALA A 229 6.97 1.96 14.90
N MET A 230 7.71 0.85 15.05
CA MET A 230 9.18 0.87 15.05
C MET A 230 9.74 1.38 13.71
N VAL A 231 9.17 0.96 12.59
CA VAL A 231 9.59 1.46 11.26
C VAL A 231 9.33 2.97 11.14
N LYS A 232 8.21 3.47 11.68
CA LYS A 232 7.87 4.90 11.69
C LYS A 232 8.81 5.71 12.59
N GLU A 233 9.24 5.16 13.73
CA GLU A 233 10.29 5.78 14.57
C GLU A 233 11.63 5.88 13.84
N GLU A 234 12.00 4.84 13.08
CA GLU A 234 13.22 4.82 12.26
C GLU A 234 13.10 5.70 11.00
N CYS A 235 11.88 5.91 10.49
CA CYS A 235 11.57 6.70 9.30
C CYS A 235 10.41 7.69 9.57
N PRO A 236 10.65 8.79 10.31
CA PRO A 236 9.59 9.72 10.72
C PRO A 236 8.84 10.38 9.56
N GLU A 237 9.54 10.61 8.44
CA GLU A 237 8.95 11.19 7.22
C GLU A 237 8.30 10.15 6.30
N GLY A 238 8.32 8.88 6.71
CA GLY A 238 7.76 7.77 5.97
C GLY A 238 6.23 7.84 5.85
N GLN A 239 5.73 7.73 4.62
CA GLN A 239 4.30 7.69 4.34
C GLN A 239 3.78 6.25 4.24
N PHE A 240 2.71 5.98 4.99
CA PHE A 240 1.98 4.72 5.00
C PHE A 240 0.51 5.00 4.70
N ILE A 241 -0.08 4.30 3.74
CA ILE A 241 -1.51 4.44 3.41
C ILE A 241 -2.17 3.10 3.62
N PHE A 242 -3.16 3.04 4.51
CA PHE A 242 -3.90 1.81 4.82
C PHE A 242 -5.32 1.93 4.29
N THR A 243 -5.79 0.94 3.54
CA THR A 243 -7.22 0.75 3.33
C THR A 243 -7.70 -0.40 4.21
N ILE A 244 -8.89 -0.24 4.78
CA ILE A 244 -9.52 -1.25 5.62
C ILE A 244 -10.97 -1.42 5.18
N PHE A 245 -11.41 -2.65 4.94
CA PHE A 245 -12.80 -2.98 4.73
C PHE A 245 -13.55 -3.00 6.05
N ASP A 246 -14.51 -2.09 6.20
CA ASP A 246 -15.57 -2.25 7.17
C ASP A 246 -16.56 -3.29 6.61
N TYR A 247 -16.29 -4.57 6.91
CA TYR A 247 -17.34 -5.58 6.84
C TYR A 247 -18.30 -5.22 7.97
N SER A 248 -19.41 -4.57 7.61
CA SER A 248 -20.49 -4.20 8.52
C SER A 248 -20.70 -5.33 9.55
N ASP A 249 -20.42 -5.02 10.81
CA ASP A 249 -20.48 -5.85 12.02
C ASP A 249 -19.14 -6.27 12.66
N ASP A 250 -17.99 -5.94 12.07
CA ASP A 250 -16.70 -6.29 12.68
C ASP A 250 -16.33 -5.32 13.82
N LEU A 251 -16.91 -5.58 15.00
CA LEU A 251 -16.58 -4.99 16.30
C LEU A 251 -15.07 -4.88 16.55
N PHE A 252 -14.27 -5.72 15.89
CA PHE A 252 -12.82 -5.74 15.96
C PHE A 252 -12.19 -4.41 15.48
N LEU A 253 -12.59 -3.88 14.33
CA LEU A 253 -12.02 -2.65 13.76
C LEU A 253 -12.50 -1.40 14.50
N THR A 254 -13.77 -1.36 14.91
CA THR A 254 -14.30 -0.30 15.77
C THR A 254 -13.59 -0.26 17.12
N ARG A 255 -13.22 -1.42 17.69
CA ARG A 255 -12.43 -1.50 18.93
C ARG A 255 -10.95 -1.18 18.74
N LEU A 256 -10.43 -1.28 17.52
CA LEU A 256 -9.04 -0.97 17.18
C LEU A 256 -8.78 0.52 17.03
N LEU A 257 -9.79 1.24 16.55
CA LEU A 257 -9.84 2.69 16.38
C LEU A 257 -10.62 3.38 17.51
N GLN A 258 -10.74 2.73 18.67
CA GLN A 258 -11.18 3.36 19.91
C GLN A 258 -9.98 3.88 20.72
N PRO A 259 -10.05 5.13 21.22
CA PRO A 259 -9.09 5.63 22.19
C PRO A 259 -8.95 4.61 23.32
N ASP A 260 -7.73 4.31 23.73
CA ASP A 260 -7.40 3.26 24.72
C ASP A 260 -7.57 1.81 24.25
N SER A 261 -7.69 1.56 22.93
CA SER A 261 -7.56 0.20 22.43
C SER A 261 -6.23 -0.40 22.87
N ARG A 262 -6.21 -1.68 23.25
CA ARG A 262 -4.98 -2.40 23.63
C ARG A 262 -3.89 -2.42 22.54
N TYR A 263 -4.21 -1.89 21.36
CA TYR A 263 -3.37 -1.89 20.17
C TYR A 263 -2.78 -0.50 19.87
N GLY A 264 -3.36 0.60 20.38
CA GLY A 264 -2.76 1.94 20.35
C GLY A 264 -2.48 2.51 18.95
N ILE A 265 -3.28 2.16 17.95
CA ILE A 265 -2.99 2.49 16.55
C ILE A 265 -3.32 3.93 16.21
N GLU A 266 -4.33 4.51 16.87
CA GLU A 266 -4.73 5.90 16.69
C GLU A 266 -3.59 6.89 16.93
N ASP A 267 -2.70 6.59 17.87
CA ASP A 267 -1.53 7.43 18.17
C ASP A 267 -0.59 7.57 16.95
N TYR A 268 -0.66 6.63 16.00
CA TYR A 268 0.14 6.65 14.78
C TYR A 268 -0.65 7.16 13.56
N ILE A 269 -1.99 7.10 13.57
CA ILE A 269 -2.82 7.57 12.46
C ILE A 269 -2.91 9.11 12.49
N GLU A 270 -2.12 9.74 11.64
CA GLU A 270 -2.08 11.21 11.52
C GLU A 270 -3.25 11.76 10.68
N ASN A 271 -3.82 10.95 9.78
CA ASN A 271 -4.87 11.39 8.86
C ASN A 271 -5.89 10.29 8.59
N VAL A 272 -7.18 10.66 8.56
CA VAL A 272 -8.27 9.73 8.24
C VAL A 272 -9.05 10.25 7.04
N VAL A 273 -9.00 9.51 5.94
CA VAL A 273 -9.82 9.73 4.75
C VAL A 273 -11.06 8.87 4.85
N THR A 274 -12.24 9.50 4.88
CA THR A 274 -13.51 8.78 4.90
C THR A 274 -14.17 8.86 3.53
N LEU A 275 -14.40 7.71 2.91
CA LEU A 275 -15.11 7.61 1.64
C LEU A 275 -16.62 7.52 1.90
N PRO A 276 -17.44 8.42 1.33
CA PRO A 276 -18.88 8.34 1.48
C PRO A 276 -19.41 7.08 0.78
N LEU A 277 -20.42 6.46 1.39
CA LEU A 277 -21.28 5.52 0.68
C LEU A 277 -22.38 6.35 0.01
N ILE A 278 -22.41 6.39 -1.31
CA ILE A 278 -23.55 6.97 -2.02
C ILE A 278 -24.63 5.89 -2.01
N LYS A 279 -25.63 6.05 -1.13
CA LYS A 279 -26.90 5.35 -1.27
C LYS A 279 -27.55 5.88 -2.54
N LYS A 280 -27.89 5.01 -3.47
CA LYS A 280 -28.91 5.39 -4.45
C LYS A 280 -30.19 5.63 -3.65
N ASP A 281 -30.85 6.76 -3.89
CA ASP A 281 -32.26 6.88 -3.54
C ASP A 281 -32.97 5.68 -4.19
N ASP A 282 -33.81 5.00 -3.41
CA ASP A 282 -34.60 3.86 -3.84
C ASP A 282 -35.54 4.31 -4.98
N GLU A 283 -35.13 4.13 -6.24
CA GLU A 283 -36.01 4.13 -7.42
C GLU A 283 -36.33 2.70 -7.86
#